data_AF-A0A4Y9L419-F1
#
_entry.id   AF-A0A4Y9L419-F1
#
_cell.length_a   1.000
_cell.length_b   1.000
_cell.length_c   1.000
_cell.angle_alpha   90.00
_cell.angle_beta   90.00
_cell.angle_gamma   90.00
#
_symmetry.space_group_name_H-M   'P 1'
#
loop_
_entity.id
_entity.type
_entity.pdbx_description
1 polymer ?
#
loop_
_entity_poly.entity_id
_entity_poly.type
_entity_poly.pdbx_seq_one_letter_code
_entity_poly.pdbx_strand_id
1 'polypeptide(L)'
;MNVPPAGAQAKGAVASPALQKEFDGFIEKFRAALRTNDSAAVAGMTRLPFMNHSEIRDAAQFRAKTYRTSFTAKNRACIQRGKAVYDRDQEKNDNYLVFCGELIFVFTKTPAGFLFTGIGVND
;
A
#
# COMPACT_ATOMS: atom_id res chain seq x y z
N MET A 1 -21.39 29.31 10.14
CA MET A 1 -20.98 27.91 9.90
C MET A 1 -19.49 27.96 9.56
N ASN A 2 -18.64 27.39 10.41
CA ASN A 2 -17.19 27.51 10.28
C ASN A 2 -16.66 26.27 9.55
N VAL A 3 -16.20 26.43 8.32
CA VAL A 3 -15.55 25.35 7.56
C VAL A 3 -14.13 25.19 8.13
N PRO A 4 -13.73 24.02 8.65
CA PRO A 4 -12.37 23.81 9.11
C PRO A 4 -11.41 23.78 7.91
N PRO A 5 -10.17 24.29 8.05
CA PRO A 5 -9.20 24.29 6.96
C PRO A 5 -8.77 22.87 6.62
N ALA A 6 -8.63 22.61 5.33
CA ALA A 6 -8.03 21.41 4.79
C ALA A 6 -6.54 21.32 5.18
N GLY A 7 -6.09 20.11 5.54
CA GLY A 7 -4.67 19.77 5.54
C GLY A 7 -3.85 20.23 6.75
N ALA A 8 -4.31 19.97 7.98
CA ALA A 8 -3.38 19.88 9.10
C ALA A 8 -2.61 18.55 8.98
N GLN A 9 -1.41 18.56 8.38
CA GLN A 9 -0.45 17.46 8.53
C GLN A 9 -0.23 17.24 10.02
N ALA A 10 -0.74 16.13 10.53
CA ALA A 10 -0.48 15.72 11.91
C ALA A 10 1.03 15.54 12.07
N LYS A 11 1.60 16.15 13.11
CA LYS A 11 2.97 15.90 13.58
C LYS A 11 3.23 14.39 13.52
N GLY A 12 4.25 14.01 12.73
CA GLY A 12 4.44 12.65 12.21
C GLY A 12 4.05 11.56 13.18
N ALA A 13 2.96 10.86 12.88
CA ALA A 13 2.56 9.69 13.63
C ALA A 13 3.72 8.68 13.62
N VAL A 14 3.92 7.98 14.74
CA VAL A 14 4.95 6.94 14.86
C VAL A 14 4.24 5.63 15.16
N ALA A 15 4.56 4.59 14.40
CA ALA A 15 4.02 3.26 14.64
C ALA A 15 4.54 2.71 15.97
N SER A 16 3.71 1.93 16.67
CA SER A 16 4.22 1.17 17.82
C SER A 16 5.26 0.14 17.36
N PRO A 17 6.23 -0.25 18.22
CA PRO A 17 7.24 -1.25 17.84
C PRO A 17 6.64 -2.59 17.40
N ALA A 18 5.53 -3.00 18.01
CA ALA A 18 4.82 -4.23 17.64
C ALA A 18 4.20 -4.13 16.24
N LEU A 19 3.55 -3.01 15.94
CA LEU A 19 2.96 -2.75 14.62
C LEU A 19 4.05 -2.68 13.54
N GLN A 20 5.17 -2.00 13.83
CA GLN A 20 6.32 -1.93 12.93
C GLN A 20 6.88 -3.31 12.62
N LYS A 21 7.06 -4.16 13.64
CA LYS A 21 7.55 -5.54 13.45
C LYS A 21 6.60 -6.38 12.60
N GLU A 22 5.30 -6.21 12.77
CA GLU A 22 4.31 -6.89 11.93
C GLU A 22 4.40 -6.41 10.48
N PHE A 23 4.50 -5.10 10.26
CA PHE A 23 4.66 -4.52 8.93
C PHE A 23 5.97 -4.98 8.26
N ASP A 24 7.08 -5.02 9.00
CA ASP A 24 8.38 -5.47 8.49
C ASP A 24 8.30 -6.91 7.95
N GLY A 25 7.63 -7.81 8.68
CA GLY A 25 7.41 -9.19 8.22
C GLY A 25 6.48 -9.29 7.01
N PHE A 26 5.52 -8.38 6.86
CA PHE A 26 4.66 -8.31 5.68
C PHE A 26 5.42 -7.75 4.46
N ILE A 27 6.08 -6.60 4.61
CA ILE A 27 6.73 -5.90 3.50
C ILE A 27 7.93 -6.69 2.97
N GLU A 28 8.61 -7.48 3.79
CA GLU A 28 9.66 -8.40 3.34
C GLU A 28 9.11 -9.41 2.32
N LYS A 29 7.98 -10.07 2.62
CA LYS A 29 7.32 -11.03 1.71
C LYS A 29 6.83 -10.33 0.44
N PHE A 30 6.24 -9.15 0.59
CA PHE A 30 5.78 -8.35 -0.55
C PHE A 30 6.94 -8.01 -1.48
N ARG A 31 8.07 -7.53 -0.94
CA ARG A 31 9.27 -7.21 -1.70
C ARG A 31 9.92 -8.44 -2.33
N ALA A 32 9.89 -9.59 -1.67
CA ALA A 32 10.35 -10.84 -2.25
C ALA A 32 9.54 -11.22 -3.50
N ALA A 33 8.21 -11.09 -3.46
CA ALA A 33 7.35 -11.31 -4.63
C ALA A 33 7.64 -10.29 -5.76
N LEU A 34 7.92 -9.03 -5.43
CA LEU A 34 8.30 -8.03 -6.44
C LEU A 34 9.62 -8.33 -7.14
N ARG A 35 10.60 -8.87 -6.39
CA ARG A 35 11.93 -9.23 -6.91
C ARG A 35 11.85 -10.34 -7.97
N THR A 36 10.94 -11.29 -7.80
CA THR A 36 10.67 -12.37 -8.76
C THR A 36 9.60 -12.01 -9.79
N ASN A 37 9.07 -10.78 -9.77
CA ASN A 37 7.95 -10.36 -10.60
C ASN A 37 6.72 -11.29 -10.47
N ASP A 38 6.49 -11.81 -9.27
CA ASP A 38 5.41 -12.74 -8.97
C ASP A 38 4.09 -12.01 -8.76
N SER A 39 3.38 -11.80 -9.86
CA SER A 39 2.06 -11.18 -9.86
C SER A 39 1.00 -11.94 -9.04
N ALA A 40 1.15 -13.26 -8.88
CA ALA A 40 0.19 -14.08 -8.15
C ALA A 40 0.37 -13.91 -6.64
N ALA A 41 1.61 -13.95 -6.16
CA ALA A 41 1.92 -13.67 -4.76
C ALA A 41 1.52 -12.25 -4.36
N VAL A 42 1.78 -11.25 -5.21
CA VAL A 42 1.33 -9.86 -4.95
C VAL A 42 -0.19 -9.77 -4.87
N ALA A 43 -0.91 -10.44 -5.78
CA ALA A 43 -2.37 -10.48 -5.72
C ALA A 43 -2.90 -11.16 -4.42
N GLY A 44 -2.21 -12.19 -3.92
CA GLY A 44 -2.55 -12.84 -2.64
C GLY A 44 -2.30 -11.97 -1.40
N MET A 45 -1.47 -10.93 -1.52
CA MET A 45 -1.21 -9.93 -0.48
C MET A 45 -2.01 -8.63 -0.69
N THR A 46 -2.97 -8.64 -1.60
CA THR A 46 -3.77 -7.48 -1.98
C THR A 46 -5.19 -7.60 -1.44
N ARG A 47 -5.74 -6.51 -0.92
CA ARG A 47 -7.17 -6.45 -0.58
C ARG A 47 -7.99 -6.40 -1.88
N LEU A 48 -8.89 -7.37 -2.02
CA LEU A 48 -9.82 -7.46 -3.15
C LEU A 48 -11.27 -7.30 -2.66
N PRO A 49 -12.18 -6.67 -3.45
CA PRO A 49 -11.93 -5.95 -4.70
C PRO A 49 -10.93 -4.79 -4.51
N PHE A 50 -10.01 -4.61 -5.47
CA PHE A 50 -8.92 -3.65 -5.33
C PHE A 50 -9.47 -2.23 -5.34
N MET A 51 -9.12 -1.42 -4.34
CA MET A 51 -9.63 -0.04 -4.17
C MET A 51 -11.17 0.05 -4.18
N ASN A 52 -11.89 -1.03 -3.86
CA ASN A 52 -13.35 -1.15 -3.99
C ASN A 52 -13.89 -1.02 -5.42
N HIS A 53 -13.04 -1.16 -6.43
CA HIS A 53 -13.42 -1.14 -7.84
C HIS A 53 -14.00 -2.49 -8.27
N SER A 54 -15.27 -2.49 -8.69
CA SER A 54 -15.99 -3.72 -9.10
C SER A 54 -15.36 -4.44 -10.29
N GLU A 55 -14.63 -3.71 -11.13
CA GLU A 55 -13.92 -4.21 -12.30
C GLU A 55 -12.58 -4.87 -11.98
N ILE A 56 -12.15 -4.83 -10.71
CA ILE A 56 -10.96 -5.50 -10.15
C ILE A 56 -11.38 -6.31 -8.90
N ARG A 57 -12.35 -7.20 -9.08
CA ARG A 57 -12.98 -7.99 -8.00
C ARG A 57 -12.13 -9.15 -7.50
N ASP A 58 -11.22 -9.64 -8.32
CA ASP A 58 -10.48 -10.88 -8.07
C ASP A 58 -9.01 -10.76 -8.47
N ALA A 59 -8.23 -11.78 -8.08
CA ALA A 59 -6.79 -11.82 -8.32
C ALA A 59 -6.44 -11.81 -9.81
N ALA A 60 -7.26 -12.45 -10.67
CA ALA A 60 -7.00 -12.47 -12.11
C ALA A 60 -7.15 -11.07 -12.72
N GLN A 61 -8.20 -10.36 -12.32
CA GLN A 61 -8.43 -8.98 -12.77
C GLN A 61 -7.38 -8.01 -12.25
N PHE A 62 -6.96 -8.15 -10.98
CA PHE A 62 -5.87 -7.36 -10.42
C PHE A 62 -4.57 -7.55 -11.20
N ARG A 63 -4.22 -8.79 -11.52
CA ARG A 63 -3.01 -9.11 -12.29
C ARG A 63 -3.08 -8.53 -13.71
N ALA A 64 -4.22 -8.67 -14.36
CA ALA A 64 -4.40 -8.23 -15.75
C ALA A 64 -4.43 -6.70 -15.90
N LYS A 65 -4.99 -5.99 -14.91
CA LYS A 65 -5.23 -4.54 -14.99
C LYS A 65 -4.22 -3.74 -14.18
N THR A 66 -4.19 -3.94 -12.86
CA THR A 66 -3.37 -3.13 -11.94
C THR A 66 -1.91 -3.54 -11.94
N TYR A 67 -1.61 -4.84 -11.80
CA TYR A 67 -0.23 -5.30 -11.72
C TYR A 67 0.53 -4.95 -13.01
N ARG A 68 -0.10 -5.21 -14.16
CA ARG A 68 0.47 -4.92 -15.48
C ARG A 68 0.83 -3.45 -15.69
N THR A 69 0.00 -2.51 -15.21
CA THR A 69 0.19 -1.08 -15.47
C THR A 69 0.99 -0.38 -14.39
N SER A 70 0.72 -0.67 -13.12
CA SER A 70 1.31 0.05 -11.99
C SER A 70 2.58 -0.59 -11.45
N PHE A 71 2.77 -1.90 -11.60
CA PHE A 71 3.98 -2.59 -11.14
C PHE A 71 4.97 -2.74 -12.29
N THR A 72 5.35 -1.62 -12.92
CA THR A 72 6.45 -1.57 -13.90
C THR A 72 7.78 -1.96 -13.28
N ALA A 73 8.81 -2.28 -14.08
CA ALA A 73 10.14 -2.58 -13.55
C ALA A 73 10.68 -1.46 -12.64
N LYS A 74 10.46 -0.20 -13.04
CA LYS A 74 10.80 0.99 -12.25
C LYS A 74 10.09 1.00 -10.89
N ASN A 75 8.78 0.79 -10.87
CA ASN A 75 8.00 0.86 -9.63
C ASN A 75 8.30 -0.33 -8.72
N ARG A 76 8.47 -1.55 -9.26
CA ARG A 76 8.89 -2.70 -8.46
C ARG A 76 10.25 -2.46 -7.80
N ALA A 77 11.21 -1.92 -8.54
CA ALA A 77 12.53 -1.60 -8.00
C ALA A 77 12.47 -0.50 -6.93
N CYS A 78 11.61 0.50 -7.12
CA CYS A 78 11.37 1.53 -6.12
C CYS A 78 10.77 0.95 -4.84
N ILE A 79 9.66 0.18 -4.91
CA ILE A 79 9.00 -0.37 -3.71
C ILE A 79 9.93 -1.30 -2.91
N GLN A 80 10.81 -2.05 -3.61
CA GLN A 80 11.83 -2.89 -2.99
C GLN A 80 12.82 -2.12 -2.10
N ARG A 81 13.10 -0.85 -2.41
CA ARG A 81 14.13 -0.03 -1.73
C ARG A 81 13.55 1.13 -0.93
N GLY A 82 12.36 1.60 -1.29
CA GLY A 82 11.74 2.81 -0.77
C GLY A 82 11.42 2.68 0.72
N LYS A 83 11.64 3.74 1.47
CA LYS A 83 11.23 3.77 2.88
C LYS A 83 9.70 3.76 2.96
N ALA A 84 9.16 2.88 3.80
CA ALA A 84 7.75 2.95 4.16
C ALA A 84 7.56 4.03 5.24
N VAL A 85 6.65 4.95 5.01
CA VAL A 85 6.28 6.02 5.94
C VAL A 85 4.98 5.59 6.62
N TYR A 86 4.99 5.55 7.94
CA TYR A 86 3.78 5.28 8.70
C TYR A 86 2.88 6.52 8.72
N ASP A 87 1.59 6.30 8.54
CA ASP A 87 0.54 7.29 8.64
C ASP A 87 -0.70 6.69 9.33
N ARG A 88 -1.49 7.55 9.96
CA ARG A 88 -2.78 7.14 10.52
C ARG A 88 -3.87 8.03 9.97
N ASP A 89 -4.79 7.43 9.22
CA ASP A 89 -5.84 8.19 8.53
C ASP A 89 -6.94 8.67 9.48
N GLN A 90 -7.91 9.42 8.94
CA GLN A 90 -9.04 9.97 9.71
C GLN A 90 -9.95 8.89 10.29
N GLU A 91 -9.97 7.71 9.68
CA GLU A 91 -10.70 6.53 10.15
C GLU A 91 -9.90 5.73 11.20
N LYS A 92 -8.70 6.22 11.56
CA LYS A 92 -7.75 5.64 12.51
C LYS A 92 -7.13 4.32 12.03
N ASN A 93 -7.17 4.03 10.73
CA ASN A 93 -6.45 2.89 10.18
C ASN A 93 -4.95 3.16 10.19
N ASP A 94 -4.19 2.12 10.54
CA ASP A 94 -2.73 2.14 10.48
C ASP A 94 -2.28 1.87 9.04
N ASN A 95 -1.61 2.85 8.44
CA ASN A 95 -1.15 2.80 7.06
C ASN A 95 0.38 2.89 6.99
N TYR A 96 0.94 2.23 6.00
CA TYR A 96 2.30 2.44 5.54
C TYR A 96 2.28 2.81 4.06
N LEU A 97 3.03 3.85 3.72
CA LEU A 97 3.05 4.47 2.40
C LEU A 97 4.46 4.33 1.82
N VAL A 98 4.57 3.81 0.60
CA VAL A 98 5.82 3.81 -0.16
C VAL A 98 5.68 4.72 -1.37
N PHE A 99 6.46 5.80 -1.38
CA PHE A 99 6.43 6.82 -2.41
C PHE A 99 7.38 6.45 -3.55
N CYS A 100 6.84 6.38 -4.77
CA CYS A 100 7.56 5.97 -5.98
C CYS A 100 7.28 6.94 -7.14
N GLY A 101 7.89 8.12 -7.06
CA GLY A 101 7.62 9.21 -8.01
C GLY A 101 6.20 9.74 -7.81
N GLU A 102 5.38 9.68 -8.85
CA GLU A 102 3.99 10.15 -8.83
C GLU A 102 3.03 9.16 -8.16
N LEU A 103 3.47 7.95 -7.81
CA LEU A 103 2.61 6.94 -7.20
C LEU A 103 2.95 6.71 -5.73
N ILE A 104 1.92 6.58 -4.92
CA ILE A 104 2.00 6.18 -3.51
C ILE A 104 1.40 4.79 -3.38
N PHE A 105 2.18 3.80 -2.95
CA PHE A 105 1.70 2.45 -2.69
C PHE A 105 1.27 2.34 -1.22
N VAL A 106 0.00 2.03 -0.99
CA VAL A 106 -0.65 2.06 0.32
C VAL A 106 -0.81 0.64 0.86
N PHE A 107 -0.35 0.44 2.08
CA PHE A 107 -0.49 -0.81 2.83
C PHE A 107 -1.23 -0.51 4.14
N THR A 108 -2.33 -1.20 4.38
CA THR A 108 -3.19 -0.92 5.54
C THR A 108 -3.26 -2.13 6.46
N LYS A 109 -3.21 -1.89 7.77
CA LYS A 109 -3.45 -2.93 8.77
C LYS A 109 -4.92 -3.35 8.73
N THR A 110 -5.15 -4.65 8.64
CA THR A 110 -6.48 -5.25 8.77
C THR A 110 -6.51 -6.23 9.95
N PRO A 111 -7.69 -6.71 10.38
CA PRO A 111 -7.78 -7.76 11.39
C PRO A 111 -7.00 -9.03 11.03
N ALA A 112 -6.85 -9.35 9.74
CA ALA A 112 -6.11 -10.52 9.25
C ALA A 112 -4.62 -10.27 9.04
N GLY A 113 -4.14 -9.04 9.25
CA GLY A 113 -2.77 -8.62 8.94
C GLY A 113 -2.71 -7.47 7.95
N PHE A 114 -1.51 -7.06 7.57
CA PHE A 114 -1.32 -6.05 6.53
C PHE A 114 -1.71 -6.58 5.14
N LEU A 115 -2.31 -5.71 4.34
CA LEU A 115 -2.57 -5.93 2.92
C LEU A 115 -2.14 -4.71 2.11
N PHE A 116 -1.80 -4.92 0.85
CA PHE A 116 -1.74 -3.87 -0.15
C PHE A 116 -3.16 -3.45 -0.51
N THR A 117 -3.50 -2.18 -0.30
CA THR A 117 -4.90 -1.71 -0.34
C THR A 117 -5.15 -0.68 -1.43
N GLY A 118 -4.13 0.01 -1.92
CA GLY A 118 -4.35 1.02 -2.94
C GLY A 118 -3.10 1.64 -3.52
N ILE A 119 -3.33 2.43 -4.56
CA ILE A 119 -2.34 3.30 -5.19
C ILE A 119 -2.95 4.70 -5.19
N GLY A 120 -2.24 5.64 -4.56
CA GLY A 120 -2.54 7.08 -4.65
C GLY A 120 -1.63 7.77 -5.66
N VAL A 121 -1.99 9.01 -5.99
CA VAL A 121 -1.11 9.94 -6.71
C VAL A 121 -0.40 10.82 -5.69
N ASN A 122 0.89 11.07 -5.91
CA ASN A 122 1.68 12.00 -5.12
C ASN A 122 1.49 13.42 -5.69
N ASP A 123 0.78 14.27 -4.96
CA ASP A 123 0.55 15.70 -5.27
C ASP A 123 1.68 16.57 -4.71
#